data_AF-A0A2V7SD53-F1
#
_entry.id   AF-A0A2V7SD53-F1
#
_cell.length_a   1.000
_cell.length_b   1.000
_cell.length_c   1.000
_cell.angle_alpha   90.00
_cell.angle_beta   90.00
_cell.angle_gamma   90.00
#
_symmetry.space_group_name_H-M   'P 1'
#
loop_
_entity.id
_entity.type
_entity.pdbx_description
1 polymer ?
#
loop_
_entity_poly.entity_id
_entity_poly.type
_entity_poly.pdbx_seq_one_letter_code
_entity_poly.pdbx_strand_id
1 'polypeptide(L)'
;MSAEGAKGSETALGRRATVPCPFCATLNRVDLGRIEDRPRCGSCKRPILLDRPIAVTDATVDRVTADAEVPVVMDCYADWCGPCKVMAPILDDFARERQGEVLVTKLDTDRNQATAQRFDIRAIPTLIVFWKGREAARQAGVISRQQLDALLSGVARP
;
A
#
# COMPACT_ATOMS: atom_id res chain seq x y z
N MET A 1 48.51 17.52 3.78
CA MET A 1 47.67 18.64 3.34
C MET A 1 46.47 18.00 2.67
N SER A 2 45.54 17.45 3.45
CA SER A 2 44.43 18.17 4.10
C SER A 2 43.48 18.71 3.03
N ALA A 3 42.36 18.01 2.83
CA ALA A 3 41.01 18.49 3.14
C ALA A 3 40.35 18.99 1.84
N GLU A 4 39.08 18.84 1.53
CA GLU A 4 37.89 18.32 2.20
C GLU A 4 36.85 18.19 1.08
N GLY A 5 35.85 17.32 1.21
CA GLY A 5 34.74 17.33 0.27
C GLY A 5 33.83 16.11 0.34
N ALA A 6 33.56 15.62 1.55
CA ALA A 6 32.45 14.70 1.77
C ALA A 6 31.16 15.42 1.38
N LYS A 7 30.61 15.09 0.21
CA LYS A 7 29.24 15.45 -0.16
C LYS A 7 28.34 14.78 0.86
N GLY A 8 27.83 15.59 1.79
CA GLY A 8 26.83 15.17 2.75
C GLY A 8 25.68 14.52 2.01
N SER A 9 25.41 13.27 2.37
CA SER A 9 24.18 12.59 2.00
C SER A 9 23.03 13.43 2.50
N GLU A 10 22.32 14.09 1.60
CA GLU A 10 20.93 14.49 1.83
C GLU A 10 20.24 13.24 2.38
N THR A 11 19.89 13.28 3.65
CA THR A 11 19.21 12.18 4.32
C THR A 11 17.86 12.09 3.63
N ALA A 12 17.72 11.15 2.69
CA ALA A 12 16.43 10.81 2.12
C ALA A 12 15.50 10.61 3.33
N LEU A 13 14.53 11.50 3.49
CA LEU A 13 13.56 11.44 4.58
C LEU A 13 12.86 10.09 4.40
N GLY A 14 13.29 9.09 5.18
CA GLY A 14 12.98 7.69 4.90
C GLY A 14 11.48 7.52 4.90
N ARG A 15 10.90 7.18 3.74
CA ARG A 15 9.45 7.03 3.55
C ARG A 15 9.01 5.80 4.34
N ARG A 16 8.60 5.97 5.60
CA ARG A 16 8.27 4.82 6.46
C ARG A 16 6.83 4.34 6.26
N ALA A 17 6.62 3.06 6.53
CA ALA A 17 5.29 2.48 6.68
C ALA A 17 5.31 1.34 7.69
N THR A 18 4.15 1.05 8.29
CA THR A 18 3.92 -0.19 9.03
C THR A 18 3.11 -1.15 8.16
N VAL A 19 3.64 -2.35 7.91
CA VAL A 19 2.97 -3.35 7.04
C VAL A 19 2.91 -4.72 7.71
N PRO A 20 1.82 -5.49 7.54
CA PRO A 20 1.77 -6.88 7.99
C PRO A 20 2.68 -7.76 7.13
N CYS A 21 3.40 -8.67 7.79
CA CYS A 21 4.15 -9.70 7.08
C CYS A 21 3.17 -10.64 6.37
N PRO A 22 3.32 -10.88 5.04
CA PRO A 22 2.37 -11.69 4.28
C PRO A 22 2.35 -13.17 4.69
N PHE A 23 3.27 -13.58 5.57
CA PHE A 23 3.42 -14.98 5.96
C PHE A 23 3.16 -15.29 7.44
N CYS A 24 3.24 -14.31 8.32
CA CYS A 24 2.99 -14.51 9.77
C CYS A 24 2.17 -13.38 10.40
N ALA A 25 1.68 -12.44 9.60
CA ALA A 25 0.89 -11.28 10.00
C ALA A 25 1.53 -10.30 10.99
N THR A 26 2.73 -10.59 11.51
CA THR A 26 3.47 -9.65 12.38
C THR A 26 3.61 -8.30 11.67
N LEU A 27 3.26 -7.21 12.34
CA LEU A 27 3.46 -5.86 11.83
C LEU A 27 4.95 -5.49 11.86
N ASN A 28 5.46 -4.94 10.77
CA ASN A 28 6.84 -4.51 10.65
C ASN A 28 6.87 -3.05 10.20
N ARG A 29 7.73 -2.26 10.82
CA ARG A 29 8.11 -0.95 10.30
C ARG A 29 9.13 -1.17 9.19
N VAL A 30 8.87 -0.63 8.02
CA VAL A 30 9.73 -0.71 6.84
C VAL A 30 10.10 0.68 6.38
N ASP A 31 11.34 0.83 5.91
CA ASP A 31 11.80 2.03 5.22
C ASP A 31 11.61 1.81 3.71
N LEU A 32 10.60 2.46 3.14
CA LEU A 32 10.27 2.39 1.73
C LEU A 32 11.28 3.17 0.87
N GLY A 33 12.17 3.97 1.48
CA GLY A 33 13.32 4.55 0.78
C GLY A 33 14.48 3.58 0.58
N ARG A 34 14.39 2.37 1.15
CA ARG A 34 15.44 1.32 1.11
C ARG A 34 14.89 -0.05 0.72
N ILE A 35 13.95 -0.08 -0.22
CA ILE A 35 13.28 -1.32 -0.65
C ILE A 35 14.25 -2.35 -1.25
N GLU A 36 15.33 -1.87 -1.87
CA GLU A 36 16.39 -2.65 -2.50
C GLU A 36 17.17 -3.51 -1.49
N ASP A 37 17.17 -3.11 -0.21
CA ASP A 37 17.75 -3.89 0.89
C ASP A 37 16.90 -5.13 1.25
N ARG A 38 15.75 -5.31 0.60
CA ARG A 38 14.83 -6.45 0.78
C ARG A 38 14.47 -6.65 2.25
N PRO A 39 13.68 -5.73 2.84
CA PRO A 39 13.35 -5.78 4.26
C PRO A 39 12.77 -7.13 4.66
N ARG A 40 13.18 -7.63 5.84
CA ARG A 40 12.74 -8.91 6.38
C ARG A 40 11.87 -8.72 7.61
N CYS A 41 10.94 -9.63 7.80
CA CYS A 41 10.10 -9.65 8.99
C CYS A 41 10.96 -9.88 10.25
N GLY A 42 10.77 -9.04 11.27
CA GLY A 42 11.46 -9.15 12.56
C GLY A 42 11.16 -10.45 13.31
N SER A 43 9.98 -11.04 13.09
CA SER A 43 9.53 -12.29 13.70
C SER A 43 9.98 -13.52 12.89
N CYS A 44 9.39 -13.75 11.71
CA CYS A 44 9.66 -14.98 10.94
C CYS A 44 10.86 -14.92 9.96
N LYS A 45 11.57 -13.79 9.88
CA LYS A 45 12.76 -13.55 9.03
C LYS A 45 12.58 -13.69 7.51
N ARG A 46 11.38 -14.02 7.03
CA ARG A 46 11.01 -14.02 5.62
C ARG A 46 10.95 -12.59 5.06
N PRO A 47 11.15 -12.39 3.74
CA PRO A 47 11.07 -11.08 3.12
C PRO A 47 9.68 -10.47 3.30
N ILE A 48 9.61 -9.14 3.45
CA ILE A 48 8.37 -8.39 3.31
C ILE A 48 8.17 -8.14 1.82
N LEU A 49 7.07 -8.65 1.26
CA LEU A 49 6.77 -8.53 -0.16
C LEU A 49 6.02 -7.20 -0.38
N LEU A 50 6.73 -6.22 -0.93
CA LEU A 50 6.20 -4.89 -1.26
C LEU A 50 5.93 -4.72 -2.77
N ASP A 51 6.19 -5.77 -3.56
CA ASP A 51 6.08 -5.82 -5.03
C ASP A 51 4.68 -6.24 -5.52
N ARG A 52 3.71 -6.31 -4.61
CA ARG A 52 2.34 -6.80 -4.82
C ARG A 52 1.39 -6.27 -3.72
N PRO A 53 0.06 -6.32 -3.91
CA PRO A 53 -0.91 -5.90 -2.90
C PRO A 53 -0.75 -6.67 -1.59
N ILE A 54 -0.62 -5.94 -0.50
CA ILE A 54 -0.50 -6.49 0.85
C ILE A 54 -1.90 -6.67 1.45
N ALA A 55 -2.19 -7.87 1.95
CA ALA A 55 -3.45 -8.11 2.65
C ALA A 55 -3.52 -7.31 3.95
N VAL A 56 -4.56 -6.48 4.08
CA VAL A 56 -4.94 -5.81 5.31
C VAL A 56 -6.24 -6.41 5.85
N THR A 57 -6.50 -6.14 7.11
CA THR A 57 -7.65 -6.68 7.86
C THR A 57 -8.30 -5.61 8.71
N ASP A 58 -9.46 -5.93 9.30
CA ASP A 58 -10.11 -5.10 10.32
C ASP A 58 -9.16 -4.65 11.44
N ALA A 59 -8.21 -5.52 11.82
CA ALA A 59 -7.25 -5.23 12.89
C ALA A 59 -6.02 -4.40 12.44
N THR A 60 -5.76 -4.29 11.13
CA THR A 60 -4.48 -3.75 10.63
C THR A 60 -4.64 -2.53 9.72
N VAL A 61 -5.80 -2.35 9.08
CA VAL A 61 -6.04 -1.30 8.08
C VAL A 61 -5.74 0.11 8.61
N ASP A 62 -6.14 0.43 9.83
CA ASP A 62 -5.94 1.76 10.41
C ASP A 62 -4.47 2.08 10.59
N ARG A 63 -3.71 1.11 11.09
CA ARG A 63 -2.29 1.30 11.32
C ARG A 63 -1.50 1.37 10.02
N VAL A 64 -1.85 0.53 9.05
CA VAL A 64 -1.19 0.52 7.73
C VAL A 64 -1.41 1.84 6.99
N THR A 65 -2.63 2.36 7.03
CA THR A 65 -2.98 3.62 6.34
C THR A 65 -2.46 4.87 7.08
N ALA A 66 -2.42 4.86 8.42
CA ALA A 66 -1.97 5.99 9.22
C ALA A 66 -0.43 6.10 9.31
N ASP A 67 0.28 4.98 9.46
CA ASP A 67 1.74 4.98 9.62
C ASP A 67 2.49 5.15 8.28
N ALA A 68 1.78 5.10 7.13
CA ALA A 68 2.39 5.24 5.82
C ALA A 68 2.67 6.71 5.47
N GLU A 69 3.94 7.01 5.18
CA GLU A 69 4.42 8.30 4.69
C GLU A 69 4.30 8.42 3.15
N VAL A 70 3.69 7.43 2.50
CA VAL A 70 3.36 7.37 1.06
C VAL A 70 1.84 7.17 0.88
N PRO A 71 1.26 7.49 -0.29
CA PRO A 71 -0.12 7.14 -0.57
C PRO A 71 -0.34 5.62 -0.43
N VAL A 72 -1.49 5.24 0.12
CA VAL A 72 -1.91 3.83 0.23
C VAL A 72 -3.13 3.61 -0.65
N VAL A 73 -3.02 2.71 -1.62
CA VAL A 73 -4.17 2.24 -2.42
C VAL A 73 -4.70 0.96 -1.78
N MET A 74 -5.99 0.90 -1.50
CA MET A 74 -6.67 -0.28 -0.96
C MET A 74 -7.72 -0.79 -1.95
N ASP A 75 -7.53 -2.02 -2.43
CA ASP A 75 -8.53 -2.75 -3.22
C ASP A 75 -9.49 -3.52 -2.30
N CYS A 76 -10.73 -3.07 -2.24
CA CYS A 76 -11.81 -3.76 -1.55
C CYS A 76 -12.43 -4.78 -2.51
N TYR A 77 -12.26 -6.07 -2.23
CA TYR A 77 -12.59 -7.15 -3.15
C TYR A 77 -13.29 -8.32 -2.44
N ALA A 78 -13.65 -9.36 -3.21
CA ALA A 78 -14.02 -10.69 -2.72
C ALA A 78 -13.56 -11.77 -3.71
N ASP A 79 -13.30 -12.99 -3.24
CA ASP A 79 -12.72 -14.07 -4.07
C ASP A 79 -13.66 -14.53 -5.20
N TRP A 80 -14.98 -14.42 -5.01
CA TRP A 80 -16.00 -14.81 -5.98
C TRP A 80 -16.28 -13.73 -7.05
N CYS A 81 -15.78 -12.51 -6.85
CA CYS A 81 -16.06 -11.36 -7.71
C CYS A 81 -15.29 -11.44 -9.03
N GLY A 82 -16.01 -11.64 -10.15
CA GLY A 82 -15.44 -11.68 -11.50
C GLY A 82 -14.64 -10.42 -11.87
N PRO A 83 -15.21 -9.21 -11.75
CA PRO A 83 -14.48 -7.96 -12.03
C PRO A 83 -13.23 -7.77 -11.16
N CYS A 84 -13.25 -8.22 -9.90
CA CYS A 84 -12.10 -8.14 -8.99
C CYS A 84 -10.92 -8.96 -9.52
N LYS A 85 -11.18 -10.12 -10.16
CA LYS A 85 -10.15 -10.94 -10.81
C LYS A 85 -9.50 -10.24 -12.00
N VAL A 86 -10.18 -9.29 -12.64
CA VAL A 86 -9.62 -8.44 -13.71
C VAL A 86 -8.77 -7.31 -13.12
N MET A 87 -9.19 -6.73 -12.00
CA MET A 87 -8.45 -5.66 -11.32
C MET A 87 -7.15 -6.15 -10.68
N ALA A 88 -7.15 -7.36 -10.12
CA ALA A 88 -6.01 -7.93 -9.40
C ALA A 88 -4.66 -7.87 -10.16
N PRO A 89 -4.54 -8.38 -11.41
CA PRO A 89 -3.26 -8.31 -12.14
C PRO A 89 -2.82 -6.86 -12.44
N ILE A 90 -3.76 -5.94 -12.64
CA ILE A 90 -3.45 -4.52 -12.85
C ILE A 90 -2.80 -3.93 -11.59
N LEU A 91 -3.31 -4.30 -10.40
CA LEU A 91 -2.74 -3.87 -9.12
C LEU A 91 -1.42 -4.57 -8.79
N ASP A 92 -1.24 -5.83 -9.18
CA ASP A 92 0.03 -6.54 -9.05
C ASP A 92 1.15 -5.84 -9.83
N ASP A 93 0.91 -5.51 -11.10
CA ASP A 93 1.88 -4.81 -11.92
C ASP A 93 2.10 -3.37 -11.44
N PHE A 94 1.03 -2.68 -11.04
CA PHE A 94 1.12 -1.35 -10.44
C PHE A 94 1.98 -1.33 -9.17
N ALA A 95 1.77 -2.28 -8.25
CA ALA A 95 2.56 -2.41 -7.03
C ALA A 95 4.04 -2.68 -7.34
N ARG A 96 4.31 -3.54 -8.33
CA ARG A 96 5.68 -3.85 -8.73
C ARG A 96 6.43 -2.64 -9.26
N GLU A 97 5.78 -1.80 -10.05
CA GLU A 97 6.38 -0.62 -10.68
C GLU A 97 6.49 0.59 -9.74
N ARG A 98 5.63 0.68 -8.72
CA ARG A 98 5.55 1.81 -7.78
C ARG A 98 6.10 1.51 -6.39
N GLN A 99 6.93 0.48 -6.26
CA GLN A 99 7.58 0.14 -4.99
C GLN A 99 8.31 1.36 -4.43
N GLY A 100 8.15 1.64 -3.14
CA GLY A 100 8.79 2.80 -2.51
C GLY A 100 8.04 4.14 -2.68
N GLU A 101 7.12 4.23 -3.65
CA GLU A 101 6.35 5.44 -3.96
C GLU A 101 4.90 5.34 -3.49
N VAL A 102 4.31 4.15 -3.59
CA VAL A 102 2.92 3.88 -3.24
C VAL A 102 2.84 2.53 -2.54
N LEU A 103 2.05 2.44 -1.47
CA LEU A 103 1.74 1.17 -0.86
C LEU A 103 0.43 0.63 -1.43
N VAL A 104 0.47 -0.54 -2.05
CA VAL A 104 -0.74 -1.21 -2.56
C VAL A 104 -1.18 -2.26 -1.56
N THR A 105 -2.45 -2.23 -1.20
CA THR A 105 -3.07 -3.11 -0.21
C THR A 105 -4.37 -3.68 -0.77
N LYS A 106 -4.83 -4.77 -0.17
CA LYS A 106 -6.12 -5.38 -0.50
C LYS A 106 -6.86 -5.82 0.76
N LEU A 107 -8.17 -5.67 0.73
CA LEU A 107 -9.09 -6.01 1.81
C LEU A 107 -10.18 -6.92 1.25
N ASP A 108 -10.23 -8.15 1.75
CA ASP A 108 -11.34 -9.08 1.47
C ASP A 108 -12.57 -8.64 2.29
N THR A 109 -13.60 -8.16 1.61
CA THR A 109 -14.80 -7.60 2.25
C THR A 109 -15.67 -8.63 2.96
N ASP A 110 -15.62 -9.92 2.55
CA ASP A 110 -16.37 -10.99 3.22
C ASP A 110 -15.77 -11.29 4.60
N ARG A 111 -14.44 -11.17 4.72
CA ARG A 111 -13.67 -11.46 5.95
C ARG A 111 -13.50 -10.25 6.85
N ASN A 112 -13.73 -9.04 6.34
CA ASN A 112 -13.46 -7.77 7.02
C ASN A 112 -14.70 -6.86 6.98
N GLN A 113 -15.82 -7.38 7.49
CA GLN A 113 -17.12 -6.74 7.38
C GLN A 113 -17.19 -5.42 8.14
N ALA A 114 -16.47 -5.28 9.27
CA ALA A 114 -16.45 -4.04 10.04
C ALA A 114 -15.81 -2.91 9.22
N THR A 115 -14.68 -3.19 8.55
CA THR A 115 -14.02 -2.22 7.67
C THR A 115 -14.86 -1.94 6.42
N ALA A 116 -15.46 -2.96 5.81
CA ALA A 116 -16.32 -2.80 4.63
C ALA A 116 -17.54 -1.91 4.94
N GLN A 117 -18.18 -2.11 6.09
CA GLN A 117 -19.28 -1.25 6.56
C GLN A 117 -18.79 0.17 6.87
N ARG A 118 -17.66 0.31 7.58
CA ARG A 118 -17.11 1.61 7.97
C ARG A 118 -16.76 2.49 6.77
N PHE A 119 -16.23 1.92 5.69
CA PHE A 119 -15.91 2.65 4.46
C PHE A 119 -17.06 2.68 3.43
N ASP A 120 -18.23 2.16 3.81
CA ASP A 120 -19.43 2.13 2.98
C ASP A 120 -19.19 1.47 1.61
N ILE A 121 -18.59 0.28 1.63
CA ILE A 121 -18.31 -0.50 0.43
C ILE A 121 -19.60 -1.14 -0.07
N ARG A 122 -20.21 -0.54 -1.11
CA ARG A 122 -21.47 -0.99 -1.71
C ARG A 122 -21.29 -1.79 -3.00
N ALA A 123 -20.11 -1.75 -3.60
CA ALA A 123 -19.76 -2.47 -4.81
C ALA A 123 -18.27 -2.87 -4.77
N ILE A 124 -17.93 -3.96 -5.44
CA ILE A 124 -16.56 -4.45 -5.55
C ILE A 124 -16.20 -4.73 -7.02
N PRO A 125 -14.94 -4.49 -7.45
CA PRO A 125 -13.89 -3.89 -6.66
C PRO A 125 -14.17 -2.40 -6.38
N THR A 126 -13.73 -1.90 -5.22
CA THR A 126 -13.66 -0.47 -4.93
C THR A 126 -12.25 -0.15 -4.48
N LEU A 127 -11.61 0.80 -5.16
CA LEU A 127 -10.31 1.32 -4.79
C LEU A 127 -10.49 2.55 -3.90
N ILE A 128 -9.82 2.56 -2.75
CA ILE A 128 -9.73 3.73 -1.88
C ILE A 128 -8.26 4.14 -1.78
N VAL A 129 -8.00 5.43 -1.96
CA VAL A 129 -6.67 6.01 -1.74
C VAL A 129 -6.66 6.73 -0.40
N PHE A 130 -5.69 6.37 0.43
CA PHE A 130 -5.40 7.05 1.69
C PHE A 130 -4.14 7.87 1.60
N TRP A 131 -4.14 9.01 2.29
CA TRP A 131 -2.96 9.83 2.56
C TRP A 131 -2.96 10.22 4.04
N LYS A 132 -1.90 9.82 4.76
CA LYS A 132 -1.77 10.07 6.21
C LYS A 132 -3.02 9.62 7.01
N GLY A 133 -3.49 8.39 6.73
CA GLY A 133 -4.65 7.79 7.40
C GLY A 133 -6.02 8.34 6.99
N ARG A 134 -6.08 9.29 6.05
CA ARG A 134 -7.36 9.88 5.59
C ARG A 134 -7.67 9.44 4.18
N GLU A 135 -8.93 9.12 3.92
CA GLU A 135 -9.41 8.90 2.55
C GLU A 135 -9.24 10.19 1.74
N ALA A 136 -8.53 10.08 0.62
CA ALA A 136 -8.19 11.19 -0.27
C ALA A 136 -8.88 11.06 -1.64
N ALA A 137 -9.14 9.83 -2.09
CA ALA A 137 -9.89 9.56 -3.31
C ALA A 137 -10.51 8.15 -3.25
N ARG A 138 -11.56 7.92 -4.04
CA ARG A 138 -12.13 6.59 -4.25
C ARG A 138 -12.64 6.39 -5.67
N GLN A 139 -12.64 5.15 -6.12
CA GLN A 139 -13.16 4.75 -7.43
C GLN A 139 -13.77 3.35 -7.34
N ALA A 140 -15.04 3.22 -7.74
CA ALA A 140 -15.70 1.93 -7.86
C ALA A 140 -15.49 1.33 -9.26
N GLY A 141 -15.42 0.00 -9.32
CA GLY A 141 -15.26 -0.76 -10.56
C GLY A 141 -13.81 -0.91 -11.02
N VAL A 142 -13.65 -1.67 -12.10
CA VAL A 142 -12.35 -1.90 -12.74
C VAL A 142 -11.91 -0.63 -13.45
N ILE A 143 -10.64 -0.24 -13.28
CA ILE A 143 -10.03 0.88 -13.98
C ILE A 143 -8.71 0.49 -14.64
N SER A 144 -8.33 1.22 -15.67
CA SER A 144 -7.04 1.06 -16.34
C SER A 144 -5.88 1.59 -15.49
N ARG A 145 -4.66 1.21 -15.87
CA ARG A 145 -3.43 1.76 -15.28
C ARG A 145 -3.39 3.30 -15.35
N GLN A 146 -3.76 3.88 -16.49
CA GLN A 146 -3.78 5.34 -16.66
C GLN A 146 -4.75 6.02 -15.69
N GLN A 147 -5.92 5.41 -15.48
CA GLN A 147 -6.90 5.92 -14.52
C GLN A 147 -6.41 5.78 -13.07
N LEU A 148 -5.67 4.72 -12.75
CA LEU A 148 -5.05 4.55 -11.44
C LEU A 148 -3.97 5.61 -11.16
N ASP A 149 -3.12 5.91 -12.15
CA ASP A 149 -2.14 7.01 -12.05
C ASP A 149 -2.85 8.38 -11.90
N ALA A 150 -3.96 8.59 -12.60
CA ALA A 150 -4.76 9.81 -12.47
C ALA A 150 -5.40 9.94 -11.08
N LEU A 151 -5.90 8.83 -10.51
CA LEU A 151 -6.49 8.78 -9.17
C LEU A 151 -5.49 9.22 -8.09
N LEU A 152 -4.22 8.86 -8.25
CA LEU A 152 -3.14 9.24 -7.31
C LEU A 152 -2.63 10.67 -7.50
N SER A 153 -2.64 11.17 -8.73
CA SER A 153 -2.15 12.52 -9.05
C SER A 153 -2.93 13.62 -8.29
N GLY A 154 -4.18 13.33 -7.90
CA GLY A 154 -5.01 14.23 -7.08
C GLY A 154 -4.71 14.21 -5.57
N VAL A 155 -3.90 13.26 -5.08
CA VAL A 155 -3.74 12.98 -3.65
C VAL A 155 -2.43 13.51 -3.07
N ALA A 156 -1.37 13.57 -3.89
CA ALA A 156 0.00 13.85 -3.44
C ALA A 156 0.42 15.33 -3.45
N ARG A 157 -0.52 16.28 -3.34
CA ARG A 157 -0.16 17.70 -3.28
C ARG A 157 -0.10 18.21 -1.83
N PRO A 158 0.99 18.87 -1.42
CA PRO A 158 1.08 19.57 -0.14
C PRO A 158 0.05 20.70 -0.04
#